data_AF-X1HDF3-F1
#
_entry.id   AF-X1HDF3-F1
#
_cell.length_a   1.000
_cell.length_b   1.000
_cell.length_c   1.000
_cell.angle_alpha   90.00
_cell.angle_beta   90.00
_cell.angle_gamma   90.00
#
_symmetry.space_group_name_H-M   'P 1'
#
loop_
_entity.id
_entity.type
_entity.pdbx_description
1 polymer ?
#
loop_
_entity_poly.entity_id
_entity_poly.type
_entity_poly.pdbx_seq_one_letter_code
_entity_poly.pdbx_strand_id
1 'polypeptide(L)'
;WSKETCYPPNQKDWSNKNPAFGNCAITALIVQDYFGGELLYCKHYHHYWNRLPDGQEIDLTRSQFKEAVTVCADEIKSRVYVLESDSAKQGATLKRYTLLENQVKTLINKKMKNRLNCNGENNNWLYLMSSNASKEYIKDILETLAIPSGSIQHFRYQLRWLDEKLIEMLPSKRIKNGNGLIGTKVVICYLYQERKNKGIWEWNTIYPIRIAKLVDAFKTGESEVDISHFYFQVENYIKYDSHDFNIIIKKIANKKWGKKY
;
A
#
# COMPACT_ATOMS: atom_id res chain seq x y z
N TRP A 1 -13.68 6.61 18.32
CA TRP A 1 -13.69 7.52 19.49
C TRP A 1 -14.41 6.86 20.63
N SER A 2 -13.97 7.13 21.85
CA SER A 2 -14.59 6.67 23.08
C SER A 2 -14.49 7.76 24.16
N LYS A 3 -15.09 7.52 25.31
CA LYS A 3 -14.97 8.43 26.46
C LYS A 3 -13.51 8.64 26.87
N GLU A 4 -12.68 7.61 26.74
CA GLU A 4 -11.25 7.64 27.09
C GLU A 4 -10.41 8.48 26.12
N THR A 5 -10.84 8.63 24.85
CA THR A 5 -10.16 9.49 23.87
C THR A 5 -10.66 10.94 23.90
N CYS A 6 -11.82 11.19 24.52
CA CYS A 6 -12.35 12.53 24.72
C CYS A 6 -11.46 13.37 25.65
N TYR A 7 -11.33 14.65 25.33
CA TYR A 7 -10.67 15.66 26.16
C TYR A 7 -11.21 15.60 27.60
N PRO A 8 -10.36 15.50 28.65
CA PRO A 8 -10.81 15.15 30.00
C PRO A 8 -11.93 16.04 30.56
N PRO A 9 -11.88 17.39 30.42
CA PRO A 9 -12.99 18.25 30.84
C PRO A 9 -14.33 17.94 30.16
N ASN A 10 -14.32 17.46 28.92
CA ASN A 10 -15.51 17.18 28.13
C ASN A 10 -16.04 15.74 28.30
N GLN A 11 -15.36 14.89 29.07
CA GLN A 11 -15.73 13.47 29.21
C GLN A 11 -17.09 13.26 29.86
N LYS A 12 -17.56 14.19 30.69
CA LYS A 12 -18.88 14.10 31.33
C LYS A 12 -20.02 14.26 30.33
N ASP A 13 -19.82 15.10 29.30
CA ASP A 13 -20.81 15.41 28.28
C ASP A 13 -20.64 14.55 27.00
N TRP A 14 -19.56 13.79 26.91
CA TRP A 14 -19.34 12.84 25.82
C TRP A 14 -20.39 11.73 25.85
N SER A 15 -20.94 11.39 24.69
CA SER A 15 -21.92 10.30 24.55
C SER A 15 -21.77 9.56 23.22
N ASN A 16 -22.29 8.34 23.14
CA ASN A 16 -22.35 7.58 21.88
C ASN A 16 -23.18 8.27 20.79
N LYS A 17 -24.07 9.21 21.17
CA LYS A 17 -24.84 10.02 20.22
C LYS A 17 -24.03 11.18 19.63
N ASN A 18 -22.97 11.62 20.32
CA ASN A 18 -22.02 12.61 19.82
C ASN A 18 -20.57 12.16 20.09
N PRO A 19 -20.08 11.14 19.37
CA PRO A 19 -18.78 10.54 19.67
C PRO A 19 -17.59 11.42 19.26
N ALA A 20 -17.81 12.41 18.38
CA ALA A 20 -16.79 13.35 17.92
C ALA A 20 -16.41 14.40 18.98
N PHE A 21 -17.31 14.66 19.94
CA PHE A 21 -17.12 15.70 20.95
C PHE A 21 -15.80 15.55 21.72
N GLY A 22 -15.01 16.63 21.77
CA GLY A 22 -13.74 16.65 22.51
C GLY A 22 -12.62 15.80 21.90
N ASN A 23 -12.77 15.33 20.65
CA ASN A 23 -11.77 14.50 19.95
C ASN A 23 -11.08 15.23 18.78
N CYS A 24 -11.36 16.51 18.53
CA CYS A 24 -10.85 17.27 17.37
C CYS A 24 -9.31 17.26 17.26
N ALA A 25 -8.59 17.68 18.32
CA ALA A 25 -7.13 17.78 18.29
C ALA A 25 -6.43 16.46 17.94
N ILE A 26 -6.81 15.37 18.61
CA ILE A 26 -6.20 14.04 18.37
C ILE A 26 -6.60 13.45 17.02
N THR A 27 -7.80 13.77 16.52
CA THR A 27 -8.24 13.32 15.21
C THR A 27 -7.48 14.06 14.11
N ALA A 28 -7.28 15.37 14.24
CA ALA A 28 -6.53 16.16 13.28
C ALA A 28 -5.05 15.74 13.20
N LEU A 29 -4.45 15.35 14.34
CA LEU A 29 -3.10 14.76 14.38
C LEU A 29 -3.02 13.46 13.59
N ILE A 30 -4.01 12.57 13.75
CA ILE A 30 -4.07 11.31 13.02
C ILE A 30 -4.28 11.54 11.52
N VAL A 31 -5.18 12.44 11.13
CA VAL A 31 -5.37 12.80 9.71
C VAL A 31 -4.05 13.31 9.12
N GLN A 32 -3.33 14.15 9.86
CA GLN A 32 -2.02 14.64 9.45
C GLN A 32 -0.99 13.51 9.28
N ASP A 33 -1.03 12.45 10.08
CA ASP A 33 -0.10 11.31 9.95
C ASP A 33 -0.31 10.53 8.65
N TYR A 34 -1.55 10.44 8.15
CA TYR A 34 -1.87 9.70 6.93
C TYR A 34 -1.82 10.55 5.66
N PHE A 35 -2.15 11.84 5.76
CA PHE A 35 -2.36 12.71 4.59
C PHE A 35 -1.46 13.95 4.56
N GLY A 36 -0.67 14.19 5.62
CA GLY A 36 0.11 15.41 5.78
C GLY A 36 -0.79 16.63 6.00
N GLY A 37 -0.30 17.80 5.56
CA GLY A 37 -1.07 19.05 5.61
C GLY A 37 -0.95 19.84 6.92
N GLU A 38 -1.68 20.95 6.95
CA GLU A 38 -1.69 21.96 8.02
C GLU A 38 -2.75 21.63 9.08
N LEU A 39 -2.49 21.99 10.35
CA LEU A 39 -3.47 21.90 11.44
C LEU A 39 -4.10 23.27 11.63
N LEU A 40 -5.33 23.43 11.15
CA LEU A 40 -6.13 24.63 11.31
C LEU A 40 -6.74 24.68 12.71
N TYR A 41 -6.85 25.86 13.27
CA TYR A 41 -7.38 26.10 14.60
C TYR A 41 -8.35 27.27 14.65
N CYS A 42 -9.53 27.03 15.22
CA CYS A 42 -10.50 28.05 15.57
C CYS A 42 -10.41 28.35 17.06
N LYS A 43 -10.08 29.58 17.42
CA LYS A 43 -9.95 30.02 18.82
C LYS A 43 -11.28 29.98 19.54
N HIS A 44 -12.32 30.51 18.91
CA HIS A 44 -13.63 30.69 19.55
C HIS A 44 -14.26 29.37 19.99
N TYR A 45 -14.09 28.31 19.18
CA TYR A 45 -14.61 26.99 19.46
C TYR A 45 -13.56 25.99 19.97
N HIS A 46 -12.31 26.44 20.14
CA HIS A 46 -11.15 25.60 20.45
C HIS A 46 -11.10 24.33 19.57
N HIS A 47 -11.27 24.52 18.25
CA HIS A 47 -11.48 23.44 17.30
C HIS A 47 -10.31 23.23 16.37
N TYR A 48 -9.99 21.97 16.06
CA TYR A 48 -8.89 21.59 15.17
C TYR A 48 -9.40 20.78 13.99
N TRP A 49 -8.88 21.07 12.80
CA TRP A 49 -9.09 20.30 11.57
C TRP A 49 -7.89 20.45 10.63
N ASN A 50 -7.94 19.87 9.44
CA ASN A 50 -6.81 19.82 8.53
C ASN A 50 -7.08 20.57 7.23
N ARG A 51 -6.05 21.23 6.69
CA ARG A 51 -5.96 21.58 5.27
C ARG A 51 -4.88 20.71 4.62
N LEU A 52 -5.27 19.94 3.61
CA LEU A 52 -4.42 19.01 2.89
C LEU A 52 -3.49 19.74 1.90
N PRO A 53 -2.42 19.06 1.38
CA PRO A 53 -1.50 19.66 0.42
C PRO A 53 -2.13 20.15 -0.90
N ASP A 54 -3.28 19.59 -1.28
CA ASP A 54 -4.06 20.02 -2.45
C ASP A 54 -5.03 21.17 -2.15
N GLY A 55 -5.02 21.69 -0.93
CA GLY A 55 -5.89 22.78 -0.46
C GLY A 55 -7.25 22.31 0.07
N GLN A 56 -7.59 21.03 -0.01
CA GLN A 56 -8.85 20.52 0.54
C GLN A 56 -8.84 20.58 2.08
N GLU A 57 -9.93 21.08 2.67
CA GLU A 57 -10.11 21.03 4.13
C GLU A 57 -10.90 19.79 4.56
N ILE A 58 -10.38 19.08 5.56
CA ILE A 58 -11.00 17.87 6.14
C ILE A 58 -11.22 18.09 7.62
N ASP A 59 -12.49 18.00 8.04
CA ASP A 59 -12.89 17.99 9.45
C ASP A 59 -13.76 16.76 9.75
N LEU A 60 -13.11 15.68 10.19
CA LEU A 60 -13.81 14.45 10.59
C LEU A 60 -14.59 14.62 11.90
N THR A 61 -14.36 15.70 12.65
CA THR A 61 -15.01 15.98 13.94
C THR A 61 -16.03 17.11 13.87
N ARG A 62 -16.39 17.58 12.67
CA ARG A 62 -17.36 18.66 12.45
C ARG A 62 -18.70 18.40 13.14
N SER A 63 -19.12 17.14 13.17
CA SER A 63 -20.36 16.67 13.80
C SER A 63 -20.41 16.83 15.32
N GLN A 64 -19.32 17.25 15.97
CA GLN A 64 -19.38 17.61 17.38
C GLN A 64 -20.22 18.87 17.65
N PHE A 65 -20.36 19.72 16.64
CA PHE A 65 -21.18 20.93 16.68
C PHE A 65 -22.58 20.67 16.16
N LYS A 66 -23.54 21.48 16.63
CA LYS A 66 -24.86 21.59 16.01
C LYS A 66 -24.74 22.37 14.70
N GLU A 67 -25.69 22.18 13.77
CA GLU A 67 -25.63 22.67 12.38
C GLU A 67 -25.36 24.17 12.18
N ALA A 68 -25.61 25.02 13.19
CA ALA A 68 -25.47 26.47 13.11
C ALA A 68 -24.07 27.03 13.47
N VAL A 69 -23.05 26.19 13.67
CA VAL A 69 -21.71 26.65 14.10
C VAL A 69 -20.79 26.87 12.90
N THR A 70 -20.34 28.10 12.67
CA THR A 70 -19.28 28.39 11.67
C THR A 70 -17.92 28.45 12.36
N VAL A 71 -17.02 27.51 12.04
CA VAL A 71 -15.63 27.54 12.54
C VAL A 71 -14.77 28.37 11.59
N CYS A 72 -13.91 29.23 12.16
CA CYS A 72 -13.02 30.10 11.40
C CYS A 72 -11.57 29.63 11.57
N ALA A 73 -10.80 29.54 10.48
CA ALA A 73 -9.39 29.16 10.49
C ALA A 73 -8.52 30.32 11.01
N ASP A 74 -8.64 30.63 12.30
CA ASP A 74 -7.96 31.78 12.92
C ASP A 74 -6.43 31.62 12.90
N GLU A 75 -5.95 30.38 13.07
CA GLU A 75 -4.52 30.09 13.16
C GLU A 75 -4.16 28.73 12.53
N ILE A 76 -2.91 28.63 12.10
CA ILE A 76 -2.26 27.34 11.81
C ILE A 76 -1.40 26.98 13.01
N LYS A 77 -1.58 25.77 13.55
CA LYS A 77 -0.79 25.27 14.70
C LYS A 77 0.25 24.26 14.24
N SER A 78 1.42 24.30 14.86
CA SER A 78 2.42 23.26 14.65
C SER A 78 2.01 21.97 15.36
N ARG A 79 2.44 20.82 14.83
CA ARG A 79 2.22 19.52 15.48
C ARG A 79 2.77 19.50 16.91
N VAL A 80 3.97 20.06 17.10
CA VAL A 80 4.63 20.19 18.41
C VAL A 80 3.72 20.94 19.39
N TYR A 81 3.10 22.05 18.96
CA TYR A 81 2.18 22.79 19.82
C TYR A 81 0.99 21.94 20.27
N VAL A 82 0.37 21.20 19.35
CA VAL A 82 -0.84 20.41 19.64
C VAL A 82 -0.52 19.20 20.54
N LEU A 83 0.71 18.67 20.51
CA LEU A 83 1.14 17.54 21.33
C LEU A 83 1.78 17.94 22.67
N GLU A 84 2.56 19.02 22.68
CA GLU A 84 3.52 19.30 23.75
C GLU A 84 3.29 20.64 24.48
N SER A 85 2.37 21.49 24.02
CA SER A 85 2.00 22.69 24.77
C SER A 85 1.45 22.35 26.16
N ASP A 86 1.46 23.31 27.08
CA ASP A 86 0.93 23.10 28.42
C ASP A 86 -0.56 22.71 28.40
N SER A 87 -1.32 23.32 27.49
CA SER A 87 -2.72 22.93 27.24
C SER A 87 -2.85 21.47 26.77
N ALA A 88 -1.93 21.00 25.93
CA ALA A 88 -1.90 19.63 25.44
C ALA A 88 -1.53 18.64 26.55
N LYS A 89 -0.57 19.00 27.41
CA LYS A 89 -0.19 18.21 28.60
C LYS A 89 -1.34 18.10 29.59
N GLN A 90 -1.98 19.22 29.93
CA GLN A 90 -3.17 19.24 30.80
C GLN A 90 -4.32 18.41 30.20
N GLY A 91 -4.50 18.48 28.88
CA GLY A 91 -5.48 17.69 28.16
C GLY A 91 -5.09 16.23 27.93
N ALA A 92 -3.95 15.77 28.44
CA ALA A 92 -3.39 14.44 28.18
C ALA A 92 -3.39 14.06 26.68
N THR A 93 -3.16 15.04 25.79
CA THR A 93 -3.34 14.89 24.34
C THR A 93 -2.50 13.76 23.78
N LEU A 94 -1.22 13.63 24.17
CA LEU A 94 -0.36 12.54 23.73
C LEU A 94 -0.94 11.16 24.08
N LYS A 95 -1.40 10.97 25.31
CA LYS A 95 -2.02 9.70 25.75
C LYS A 95 -3.27 9.36 24.96
N ARG A 96 -4.14 10.35 24.73
CA ARG A 96 -5.38 10.17 23.96
C ARG A 96 -5.11 9.92 22.48
N TYR A 97 -4.13 10.62 21.92
CA TYR A 97 -3.64 10.43 20.56
C TYR A 97 -3.13 8.99 20.36
N THR A 98 -2.22 8.51 21.22
CA THR A 98 -1.68 7.14 21.10
C THR A 98 -2.76 6.08 21.22
N LEU A 99 -3.75 6.29 22.10
CA LEU A 99 -4.90 5.39 22.22
C LEU A 99 -5.72 5.33 20.92
N LEU A 100 -6.07 6.50 20.37
CA LEU A 100 -6.85 6.57 19.14
C LEU A 100 -6.06 6.05 17.92
N GLU A 101 -4.77 6.34 17.85
CA GLU A 101 -3.87 5.83 16.81
C GLU A 101 -3.85 4.30 16.78
N ASN A 102 -3.71 3.66 17.94
CA ASN A 102 -3.75 2.20 18.05
C ASN A 102 -5.11 1.61 17.63
N GLN A 103 -6.21 2.27 17.99
CA GLN A 103 -7.55 1.87 17.55
C GLN A 103 -7.69 1.97 16.02
N VAL A 104 -7.23 3.08 15.43
CA VAL A 104 -7.27 3.30 13.98
C VAL A 104 -6.42 2.26 13.25
N LYS A 105 -5.18 2.02 13.67
CA LYS A 105 -4.32 0.98 13.10
C LYS A 105 -4.97 -0.40 13.15
N THR A 106 -5.60 -0.75 14.28
CA THR A 106 -6.32 -2.01 14.44
C THR A 106 -7.49 -2.13 13.47
N LEU A 107 -8.29 -1.06 13.32
CA LEU A 107 -9.44 -1.02 12.42
C LEU A 107 -9.03 -1.07 10.96
N ILE A 108 -7.97 -0.35 10.56
CA ILE A 108 -7.42 -0.41 9.21
C ILE A 108 -6.95 -1.83 8.91
N ASN A 109 -6.17 -2.45 9.81
CA ASN A 109 -5.70 -3.82 9.64
C ASN A 109 -6.85 -4.82 9.54
N LYS A 110 -7.90 -4.66 10.37
CA LYS A 110 -9.10 -5.49 10.31
C LYS A 110 -9.86 -5.28 8.99
N LYS A 111 -10.02 -4.03 8.52
CA LYS A 111 -10.65 -3.73 7.23
C LYS A 111 -9.84 -4.25 6.05
N MET A 112 -8.51 -4.18 6.10
CA MET A 112 -7.63 -4.76 5.08
C MET A 112 -7.78 -6.28 5.04
N LYS A 113 -7.73 -6.96 6.20
CA LYS A 113 -7.99 -8.41 6.31
C LYS A 113 -9.39 -8.79 5.84
N ASN A 114 -10.40 -8.01 6.19
CA ASN A 114 -11.77 -8.25 5.76
C ASN A 114 -11.94 -7.99 4.25
N ARG A 115 -11.31 -6.97 3.67
CA ARG A 115 -11.30 -6.78 2.20
C ARG A 115 -10.60 -7.93 1.48
N LEU A 116 -9.52 -8.46 2.07
CA LEU A 116 -8.85 -9.67 1.57
C LEU A 116 -9.76 -10.91 1.65
N ASN A 117 -10.65 -10.99 2.64
CA ASN A 117 -11.56 -12.13 2.85
C ASN A 117 -12.95 -11.97 2.17
N CYS A 118 -13.43 -10.74 1.92
CA CYS A 118 -14.76 -10.44 1.37
C CYS A 118 -14.75 -10.30 -0.15
N ASN A 119 -13.58 -10.14 -0.77
CA ASN A 119 -13.42 -10.31 -2.20
C ASN A 119 -13.18 -11.79 -2.46
N GLY A 120 -14.24 -12.52 -2.82
CA GLY A 120 -14.14 -13.81 -3.52
C GLY A 120 -13.53 -13.69 -4.93
N GLU A 121 -13.00 -12.52 -5.30
CA GLU A 121 -12.02 -12.42 -6.38
C GLU A 121 -10.68 -12.90 -5.83
N ASN A 122 -10.13 -13.95 -6.43
CA ASN A 122 -8.73 -14.32 -6.25
C ASN A 122 -7.87 -13.05 -6.47
N ASN A 123 -7.50 -12.37 -5.37
CA ASN A 123 -6.52 -11.29 -5.31
C ASN A 123 -5.10 -11.83 -5.56
N ASN A 124 -4.97 -12.78 -6.47
CA ASN A 124 -3.69 -13.34 -6.88
C ASN A 124 -3.10 -12.36 -7.88
N TRP A 125 -2.30 -11.43 -7.37
CA TRP A 125 -1.43 -10.64 -8.23
C TRP A 125 -0.32 -11.55 -8.76
N LEU A 126 -0.08 -11.48 -10.06
CA LEU A 126 1.05 -12.15 -10.68
C LEU A 126 2.28 -11.24 -10.60
N TYR A 127 3.41 -11.75 -10.15
CA TYR A 127 4.66 -11.01 -10.13
C TYR A 127 5.54 -11.52 -11.25
N LEU A 128 5.79 -10.67 -12.25
CA LEU A 128 6.68 -10.98 -13.35
C LEU A 128 7.98 -10.22 -13.15
N MET A 129 9.09 -10.96 -13.07
CA MET A 129 10.40 -10.41 -12.72
C MET A 129 11.34 -10.46 -13.92
N SER A 130 12.11 -9.39 -14.13
CA SER A 130 13.34 -9.42 -14.92
C SER A 130 14.53 -9.06 -14.03
N SER A 131 15.77 -9.26 -14.50
CA SER A 131 16.97 -9.04 -13.68
C SER A 131 18.15 -8.50 -14.48
N ASN A 132 19.26 -8.21 -13.78
CA ASN A 132 20.54 -7.92 -14.41
C ASN A 132 21.41 -9.17 -14.70
N ALA A 133 20.81 -10.37 -14.75
CA ALA A 133 21.59 -11.60 -15.05
C ALA A 133 22.16 -11.63 -16.47
N SER A 134 21.46 -11.02 -17.43
CA SER A 134 21.85 -10.94 -18.84
C SER A 134 21.46 -9.59 -19.44
N LYS A 135 22.03 -9.27 -20.61
CA LYS A 135 21.71 -8.03 -21.34
C LYS A 135 20.26 -8.01 -21.80
N GLU A 136 19.73 -9.18 -22.17
CA GLU A 136 18.34 -9.36 -22.62
C GLU A 136 17.37 -9.03 -21.51
N TYR A 137 17.62 -9.51 -20.29
CA TYR A 137 16.76 -9.23 -19.14
C TYR A 137 16.79 -7.75 -18.72
N ILE A 138 17.95 -7.10 -18.82
CA ILE A 138 18.06 -5.64 -18.61
C ILE A 138 17.20 -4.91 -19.65
N LYS A 139 17.30 -5.33 -20.91
CA LYS A 139 16.52 -4.75 -22.01
C LYS A 139 15.02 -4.87 -21.78
N ASP A 140 14.54 -6.03 -21.35
CA ASP A 140 13.12 -6.27 -21.03
C ASP A 140 12.55 -5.22 -20.05
N ILE A 141 13.34 -4.84 -19.04
CA ILE A 141 12.92 -3.86 -18.04
C ILE A 141 13.04 -2.42 -18.53
N LEU A 142 14.10 -2.10 -19.29
CA LEU A 142 14.24 -0.78 -19.90
C LEU A 142 13.12 -0.50 -20.89
N GLU A 143 12.75 -1.49 -21.72
CA GLU A 143 11.59 -1.40 -22.60
C GLU A 143 10.29 -1.20 -21.81
N THR A 144 10.05 -2.01 -20.77
CA THR A 144 8.84 -1.87 -19.95
C THR A 144 8.71 -0.49 -19.30
N LEU A 145 9.83 0.13 -18.91
CA LEU A 145 9.88 1.49 -18.39
C LEU A 145 9.62 2.54 -19.46
N ALA A 146 10.09 2.33 -20.69
CA ALA A 146 10.04 3.30 -21.77
C ALA A 146 8.72 3.28 -22.57
N ILE A 147 8.04 2.14 -22.67
CA ILE A 147 6.82 2.01 -23.47
C ILE A 147 5.62 2.74 -22.81
N PRO A 148 4.73 3.35 -23.59
CA PRO A 148 3.57 4.04 -23.05
C PRO A 148 2.56 3.06 -22.44
N SER A 149 1.79 3.53 -21.46
CA SER A 149 0.69 2.75 -20.89
C SER A 149 -0.31 2.35 -21.98
N GLY A 150 -0.81 1.12 -21.91
CA GLY A 150 -1.63 0.49 -22.93
C GLY A 150 -0.84 -0.41 -23.90
N SER A 151 0.50 -0.32 -23.91
CA SER A 151 1.35 -1.17 -24.76
C SER A 151 1.42 -2.61 -24.24
N ILE A 152 1.56 -3.57 -25.15
CA ILE A 152 1.77 -4.98 -24.82
C ILE A 152 3.27 -5.27 -24.72
N GLN A 153 3.68 -5.86 -23.61
CA GLN A 153 5.02 -6.41 -23.41
C GLN A 153 4.94 -7.92 -23.21
N HIS A 154 6.06 -8.61 -23.46
CA HIS A 154 6.16 -10.06 -23.43
C HIS A 154 7.37 -10.52 -22.64
N PHE A 155 7.16 -11.32 -21.58
CA PHE A 155 8.22 -12.00 -20.85
C PHE A 155 8.18 -13.52 -21.06
N ARG A 156 9.36 -14.15 -20.96
CA ARG A 156 9.54 -15.59 -21.10
C ARG A 156 10.34 -16.16 -19.95
N TYR A 157 9.93 -17.33 -19.49
CA TYR A 157 10.61 -18.03 -18.40
C TYR A 157 10.66 -19.52 -18.67
N GLN A 158 11.77 -20.16 -18.29
CA GLN A 158 11.78 -21.63 -18.17
C GLN A 158 10.91 -22.06 -16.99
N LEU A 159 10.18 -23.17 -17.14
CA LEU A 159 9.22 -23.64 -16.12
C LEU A 159 9.86 -23.83 -14.74
N ARG A 160 11.13 -24.25 -14.66
CA ARG A 160 11.88 -24.36 -13.38
C ARG A 160 11.93 -23.09 -12.53
N TRP A 161 11.67 -21.92 -13.12
CA TRP A 161 11.69 -20.64 -12.42
C TRP A 161 10.30 -20.15 -12.00
N LEU A 162 9.24 -20.91 -12.30
CA LEU A 162 7.87 -20.55 -11.95
C LEU A 162 7.43 -21.24 -10.65
N ASP A 163 6.40 -20.67 -10.02
CA ASP A 163 5.68 -21.32 -8.95
C ASP A 163 4.92 -22.55 -9.48
N GLU A 164 4.98 -23.68 -8.76
CA GLU A 164 4.33 -24.94 -9.17
C GLU A 164 2.84 -24.75 -9.47
N LYS A 165 2.12 -23.99 -8.64
CA LYS A 165 0.69 -23.70 -8.86
C LYS A 165 0.47 -22.87 -10.13
N LEU A 166 1.39 -21.96 -10.45
CA LEU A 166 1.30 -21.18 -11.68
C LEU A 166 1.51 -22.08 -12.91
N ILE A 167 2.43 -23.05 -12.84
CA ILE A 167 2.66 -24.02 -13.92
C ILE A 167 1.40 -24.85 -14.19
N GLU A 168 0.68 -25.28 -13.14
CA GLU A 168 -0.59 -26.01 -13.26
C GLU A 168 -1.71 -25.15 -13.88
N MET A 169 -1.72 -23.84 -13.58
CA MET A 169 -2.71 -22.91 -14.12
C MET A 169 -2.44 -22.50 -15.58
N LEU A 170 -1.20 -22.64 -16.07
CA LEU A 170 -0.84 -22.23 -17.43
C LEU A 170 -1.38 -23.24 -18.45
N PRO A 171 -2.17 -22.79 -19.45
CA PRO A 171 -2.59 -23.67 -20.53
C PRO A 171 -1.38 -24.08 -21.39
N SER A 172 -1.41 -25.30 -21.89
CA SER A 172 -0.48 -25.74 -22.93
C SER A 172 -0.82 -25.03 -24.24
N LYS A 173 0.19 -24.56 -25.00
CA LYS A 173 0.00 -23.91 -26.30
C LYS A 173 -0.89 -24.70 -27.27
N ARG A 174 -0.94 -26.04 -27.11
CA ARG A 174 -1.73 -26.95 -27.95
C ARG A 174 -3.20 -27.05 -27.55
N ILE A 175 -3.59 -26.60 -26.36
CA ILE A 175 -4.94 -26.75 -25.80
C ILE A 175 -5.54 -25.36 -25.55
N LYS A 176 -6.51 -24.94 -26.36
CA LYS A 176 -7.26 -23.68 -26.19
C LYS A 176 -8.37 -23.81 -25.14
N ASN A 177 -8.04 -24.28 -23.95
CA ASN A 177 -8.97 -24.15 -22.82
C ASN A 177 -8.84 -22.75 -22.23
N GLY A 178 -9.96 -22.20 -21.75
CA GLY A 178 -10.02 -20.85 -21.21
C GLY A 178 -8.91 -20.59 -20.19
N ASN A 179 -8.09 -19.57 -20.46
CA ASN A 179 -6.98 -19.22 -19.59
C ASN A 179 -7.51 -18.37 -18.44
N GLY A 180 -7.74 -19.00 -17.29
CA GLY A 180 -8.24 -18.34 -16.07
C GLY A 180 -7.30 -17.27 -15.50
N LEU A 181 -6.10 -17.12 -16.05
CA LEU A 181 -5.17 -16.05 -15.70
C LEU A 181 -5.41 -14.76 -16.49
N ILE A 182 -6.12 -14.79 -17.62
CA ILE A 182 -6.37 -13.58 -18.42
C ILE A 182 -7.13 -12.55 -17.58
N GLY A 183 -6.65 -11.31 -17.63
CA GLY A 183 -7.19 -10.19 -16.85
C GLY A 183 -6.62 -10.07 -15.43
N THR A 184 -5.80 -11.04 -14.98
CA THR A 184 -5.10 -10.97 -13.70
C THR A 184 -4.21 -9.73 -13.63
N LYS A 185 -4.20 -9.06 -12.47
CA LYS A 185 -3.31 -7.94 -12.22
C LYS A 185 -1.88 -8.43 -12.07
N VAL A 186 -0.96 -7.74 -12.73
CA VAL A 186 0.46 -8.07 -12.75
C VAL A 186 1.25 -6.94 -12.13
N VAL A 187 2.23 -7.28 -11.28
CA VAL A 187 3.30 -6.36 -10.87
C VAL A 187 4.55 -6.73 -11.66
N ILE A 188 5.08 -5.77 -12.40
CA ILE A 188 6.38 -5.92 -13.05
C ILE A 188 7.46 -5.47 -12.08
N CYS A 189 8.46 -6.34 -11.91
CA CYS A 189 9.53 -6.15 -10.95
C CYS A 189 10.90 -6.26 -11.63
N TYR A 190 11.83 -5.41 -11.22
CA TYR A 190 13.24 -5.53 -11.55
C TYR A 190 14.02 -6.08 -10.34
N LEU A 191 14.68 -7.22 -10.52
CA LEU A 191 15.58 -7.80 -9.54
C LEU A 191 17.02 -7.35 -9.81
N TYR A 192 17.57 -6.58 -8.88
CA TYR A 192 18.99 -6.28 -8.84
C TYR A 192 19.74 -7.30 -7.99
N GLN A 193 20.73 -7.94 -8.59
CA GLN A 193 21.57 -8.96 -7.97
C GLN A 193 23.05 -8.74 -8.29
N GLU A 194 23.91 -9.19 -7.39
CA GLU A 194 25.37 -9.07 -7.52
C GLU A 194 26.02 -10.44 -7.49
N ARG A 195 27.09 -10.63 -8.28
CA ARG A 195 27.88 -11.86 -8.26
C ARG A 195 28.87 -11.80 -7.10
N LYS A 196 28.78 -12.74 -6.17
CA LYS A 196 29.86 -12.97 -5.18
C LYS A 196 31.00 -13.77 -5.78
N ASN A 197 32.16 -13.74 -5.12
CA ASN A 197 33.45 -14.36 -5.50
C ASN A 197 33.42 -15.88 -5.80
N LYS A 198 32.26 -16.54 -5.74
CA LYS A 198 32.07 -17.98 -6.05
C LYS A 198 31.07 -18.25 -7.18
N GLY A 199 30.67 -17.22 -7.95
CA GLY A 199 29.70 -17.37 -9.05
C GLY A 199 28.24 -17.50 -8.58
N ILE A 200 27.99 -17.36 -7.28
CA ILE A 200 26.65 -17.34 -6.69
C ILE A 200 26.09 -15.93 -6.81
N TRP A 201 24.85 -15.82 -7.27
CA TRP A 201 24.12 -14.55 -7.34
C TRP A 201 23.48 -14.24 -5.99
N GLU A 202 23.75 -13.06 -5.47
CA GLU A 202 23.04 -12.54 -4.29
C GLU A 202 21.94 -11.58 -4.74
N TRP A 203 20.70 -11.90 -4.39
CA TRP A 203 19.55 -11.04 -4.60
C TRP A 203 19.63 -9.86 -3.63
N ASN A 204 20.00 -8.70 -4.17
CA ASN A 204 20.20 -7.52 -3.36
C ASN A 204 18.86 -6.83 -3.09
N THR A 205 18.17 -6.42 -4.16
CA THR A 205 16.92 -5.64 -4.07
C THR A 205 15.96 -5.94 -5.22
N ILE A 206 14.66 -5.85 -4.95
CA ILE A 206 13.59 -5.96 -5.94
C ILE A 206 12.83 -4.64 -6.00
N TYR A 207 12.74 -4.08 -7.21
CA TYR A 207 12.07 -2.82 -7.49
C TYR A 207 10.75 -3.09 -8.23
N PRO A 208 9.58 -2.89 -7.60
CA PRO A 208 8.31 -2.90 -8.33
C PRO A 208 8.26 -1.63 -9.20
N ILE A 209 8.13 -1.81 -10.52
CA ILE A 209 8.24 -0.70 -11.47
C ILE A 209 6.90 -0.25 -12.03
N ARG A 210 6.04 -1.20 -12.44
CA ARG A 210 4.77 -0.92 -13.12
C ARG A 210 3.73 -1.96 -12.77
N ILE A 211 2.47 -1.54 -12.85
CA ILE A 211 1.32 -2.43 -12.85
C ILE A 211 1.00 -2.77 -14.31
N ALA A 212 0.49 -3.96 -14.54
CA ALA A 212 0.03 -4.42 -15.84
C ALA A 212 -1.19 -5.34 -15.69
N LYS A 213 -1.84 -5.64 -16.81
CA LYS A 213 -2.93 -6.62 -16.87
C LYS A 213 -2.52 -7.75 -17.80
N LEU A 214 -2.64 -8.99 -17.35
CA LEU A 214 -2.29 -10.15 -18.17
C LEU A 214 -3.28 -10.28 -19.34
N VAL A 215 -2.76 -10.36 -20.55
CA VAL A 215 -3.54 -10.47 -21.79
C VAL A 215 -3.55 -11.91 -22.30
N ASP A 216 -2.41 -12.59 -22.20
CA ASP A 216 -2.29 -14.00 -22.54
C ASP A 216 -1.12 -14.65 -21.79
N ALA A 217 -1.22 -15.94 -21.53
CA ALA A 217 -0.11 -16.73 -21.00
C ALA A 217 -0.26 -18.21 -21.31
N PHE A 218 0.84 -18.88 -21.67
CA PHE A 218 0.84 -20.31 -21.98
C PHE A 218 2.23 -20.92 -21.79
N LYS A 219 2.30 -22.25 -21.73
CA LYS A 219 3.56 -23.02 -21.72
C LYS A 219 3.72 -23.90 -22.95
N THR A 220 4.97 -24.16 -23.35
CA THR A 220 5.29 -24.98 -24.54
C THR A 220 5.25 -26.48 -24.27
N GLY A 221 5.36 -26.90 -23.01
CA GLY A 221 5.35 -28.29 -22.56
C GLY A 221 5.27 -28.37 -21.04
N GLU A 222 5.68 -29.50 -20.47
CA GLU A 222 5.61 -29.80 -19.03
C GLU A 222 6.99 -30.00 -18.38
N SER A 223 8.07 -29.95 -19.17
CA SER A 223 9.43 -30.12 -18.66
C SER A 223 9.95 -28.83 -18.02
N GLU A 224 10.84 -28.95 -17.03
CA GLU A 224 11.51 -27.82 -16.38
C GLU A 224 12.21 -26.85 -17.34
N VAL A 225 12.65 -27.35 -18.51
CA VAL A 225 13.33 -26.55 -19.54
C VAL A 225 12.36 -25.93 -20.56
N ASP A 226 11.09 -26.33 -20.55
CA ASP A 226 10.05 -25.74 -21.40
C ASP A 226 9.83 -24.27 -21.05
N ILE A 227 9.29 -23.53 -22.01
CA ILE A 227 9.15 -22.08 -21.90
C ILE A 227 7.69 -21.73 -21.64
N SER A 228 7.49 -20.86 -20.66
CA SER A 228 6.26 -20.11 -20.45
C SER A 228 6.38 -18.73 -21.09
N HIS A 229 5.26 -18.27 -21.65
CA HIS A 229 5.12 -16.97 -22.27
C HIS A 229 4.05 -16.18 -21.50
N PHE A 230 4.32 -14.92 -21.23
CA PHE A 230 3.39 -14.00 -20.58
C PHE A 230 3.31 -12.70 -21.38
N TYR A 231 2.14 -12.42 -21.95
CA TYR A 231 1.83 -11.17 -22.62
C TYR A 231 0.96 -10.33 -21.70
N PHE A 232 1.36 -9.08 -21.48
CA PHE A 232 0.67 -8.21 -20.54
C PHE A 232 0.62 -6.77 -21.07
N GLN A 233 -0.50 -6.12 -20.81
CA GLN A 233 -0.72 -4.72 -21.11
C GLN A 233 -0.19 -3.86 -19.97
N VAL A 234 0.79 -3.02 -20.25
CA VAL A 234 1.45 -2.18 -19.24
C VAL A 234 0.57 -1.00 -18.88
N GLU A 235 0.44 -0.70 -17.59
CA GLU A 235 -0.40 0.38 -17.06
C GLU A 235 0.46 1.43 -16.33
N ASN A 236 0.08 1.75 -15.09
CA ASN A 236 0.68 2.83 -14.31
C ASN A 236 2.03 2.45 -13.70
N TYR A 237 2.88 3.45 -13.49
CA TYR A 237 4.06 3.29 -12.65
C TYR A 237 3.68 3.09 -11.19
N ILE A 238 4.47 2.30 -10.48
CA ILE A 238 4.33 2.14 -9.03
C ILE A 238 5.13 3.26 -8.38
N LYS A 239 4.47 4.05 -7.53
CA LYS A 239 5.15 5.05 -6.71
C LYS A 239 5.99 4.32 -5.68
N TYR A 240 7.31 4.35 -5.87
CA TYR A 240 8.24 3.83 -4.88
C TYR A 240 8.31 4.79 -3.71
N ASP A 241 7.79 4.38 -2.55
CA ASP A 241 7.72 5.17 -1.32
C ASP A 241 8.74 4.72 -0.28
N SER A 242 9.81 4.03 -0.72
CA SER A 242 10.88 3.47 0.12
C SER A 242 10.43 2.45 1.18
N HIS A 243 9.17 1.98 1.15
CA HIS A 243 8.79 0.80 1.93
C HIS A 243 9.56 -0.43 1.44
N ASP A 244 10.06 -1.21 2.39
CA ASP A 244 10.95 -2.33 2.14
C ASP A 244 10.20 -3.56 1.58
N PHE A 245 9.84 -3.49 0.29
CA PHE A 245 9.32 -4.63 -0.46
C PHE A 245 10.29 -5.83 -0.42
N ASN A 246 11.57 -5.61 -0.14
CA ASN A 246 12.55 -6.68 -0.04
C ASN A 246 12.27 -7.60 1.14
N ILE A 247 11.77 -7.11 2.28
CA ILE A 247 11.47 -7.98 3.44
C ILE A 247 10.34 -8.95 3.07
N ILE A 248 9.28 -8.45 2.44
CA ILE A 248 8.12 -9.26 2.05
C ILE A 248 8.54 -10.30 1.00
N ILE A 249 9.23 -9.88 -0.05
CA ILE A 249 9.62 -10.79 -1.12
C ILE A 249 10.74 -11.75 -0.68
N LYS A 250 11.75 -11.32 0.10
CA LYS A 250 12.76 -12.24 0.68
C LYS A 250 12.11 -13.29 1.58
N LYS A 251 11.08 -12.92 2.35
CA LYS A 251 10.33 -13.87 3.18
C LYS A 251 9.53 -14.87 2.35
N ILE A 252 8.87 -14.42 1.29
CA ILE A 252 8.16 -15.30 0.34
C ILE A 252 9.17 -16.21 -0.36
N ALA A 253 10.29 -15.64 -0.80
CA ALA A 253 11.25 -16.35 -1.61
C ALA A 253 12.00 -17.43 -0.83
N ASN A 254 12.49 -17.08 0.37
CA ASN A 254 13.10 -18.05 1.28
C ASN A 254 12.14 -19.18 1.66
N LYS A 255 10.84 -18.90 1.77
CA LYS A 255 9.83 -19.89 2.15
C LYS A 255 9.48 -20.85 1.00
N LYS A 256 9.38 -20.34 -0.23
CA LYS A 256 8.94 -21.15 -1.38
C LYS A 256 10.08 -21.86 -2.10
N TRP A 257 11.25 -21.26 -2.17
CA TRP A 257 12.31 -21.71 -3.06
C TRP A 257 13.66 -21.93 -2.34
N GLY A 258 13.72 -21.72 -1.02
CA GLY A 258 14.86 -22.06 -0.16
C GLY A 258 16.09 -21.17 -0.36
N LYS A 259 17.26 -21.65 0.10
CA LYS A 259 18.58 -21.02 -0.14
C LYS A 259 19.19 -21.39 -1.50
N LYS A 260 18.47 -22.13 -2.35
CA LYS A 260 18.97 -22.56 -3.66
C LYS A 260 18.60 -21.52 -4.70
N TYR A 261 19.34 -20.43 -4.66
CA TYR A 261 19.41 -19.37 -5.67
C TYR A 261 20.84 -18.89 -5.80
#